data_AF-A0A1V5KHD7-F1
#
_entry.id   AF-A0A1V5KHD7-F1
#
_cell.length_a   1.000
_cell.length_b   1.000
_cell.length_c   1.000
_cell.angle_alpha   90.00
_cell.angle_beta   90.00
_cell.angle_gamma   90.00
#
_symmetry.space_group_name_H-M   'P 1'
#
loop_
_entity.id
_entity.type
_entity.pdbx_description
1 polymer ?
#
loop_
_entity_poly.entity_id
_entity_poly.type
_entity_poly.pdbx_seq_one_letter_code
_entity_poly.pdbx_strand_id
1 'polypeptide(L)'
;MIPAGADTEAADLPSVDPLKYQKPAQPTESSDELLTVKIRYKDPNDTKSRLIEHPLRNQVVPFEKTDDNLRLAVSAAGFGILLRSESGSGSLDWTMLSEIVHSIQSKDEGGHRADLIQLIEKASMIRYNKPQQAHD
;
A
#
# COMPACT_ATOMS: atom_id res chain seq x y z
N MET A 1 10.88 7.66 -13.47
CA MET A 1 10.00 8.26 -14.50
C MET A 1 9.10 9.25 -13.80
N ILE A 2 9.09 10.51 -14.22
CA ILE A 2 8.20 11.55 -13.69
C ILE A 2 7.04 11.67 -14.68
N PRO A 3 5.77 11.57 -14.25
CA PRO A 3 4.62 11.68 -15.15
C PRO A 3 4.52 13.10 -15.73
N ALA A 4 4.06 13.20 -16.98
CA ALA A 4 3.83 14.48 -17.63
C ALA A 4 2.73 15.26 -16.89
N GLY A 5 3.01 16.52 -16.54
CA GLY A 5 2.09 17.39 -15.79
C GLY A 5 2.26 17.38 -14.27
N ALA A 6 3.30 16.73 -13.73
CA ALA A 6 3.68 16.92 -12.34
C ALA A 6 4.12 18.37 -12.10
N ASP A 7 3.64 19.00 -11.02
CA ASP A 7 4.06 20.33 -10.61
C ASP A 7 5.54 20.30 -10.19
N THR A 8 6.43 20.60 -11.15
CA THR A 8 7.88 20.65 -10.92
C THR A 8 8.30 21.92 -10.18
N GLU A 9 7.37 22.79 -9.78
CA GLU A 9 7.69 23.96 -8.95
C GLU A 9 8.08 23.58 -7.51
N ALA A 10 7.64 22.41 -7.02
CA ALA A 10 7.95 21.96 -5.66
C ALA A 10 9.32 21.28 -5.52
N ALA A 11 9.99 20.96 -6.62
CA ALA A 11 11.30 20.34 -6.64
C ALA A 11 12.20 21.16 -7.56
N ASP A 12 13.28 21.73 -7.02
CA ASP A 12 14.31 22.50 -7.73
C ASP A 12 14.97 21.69 -8.86
N LEU A 13 14.21 21.46 -9.94
CA LEU A 13 14.53 20.62 -11.07
C LEU A 13 14.62 21.52 -12.31
N PRO A 14 15.53 21.22 -13.25
CA PRO A 14 15.63 21.98 -14.48
C PRO A 14 14.32 21.91 -15.26
N SER A 15 13.76 23.09 -15.57
CA SER A 15 12.55 23.22 -16.37
C SER A 15 12.80 22.68 -17.78
N VAL A 16 12.00 21.70 -18.21
CA VAL A 16 12.07 21.10 -19.54
C VAL A 16 11.14 21.84 -20.50
N ASP A 17 11.56 21.96 -21.76
CA ASP A 17 10.76 22.64 -22.79
C ASP A 17 9.37 21.99 -22.95
N PRO A 18 8.31 22.80 -23.13
CA PRO A 18 6.95 22.31 -23.29
C PRO A 18 6.82 21.47 -24.56
N LEU A 19 6.10 20.33 -24.45
CA LEU A 19 5.91 19.38 -25.54
C LEU A 19 5.14 20.02 -26.72
N LYS A 20 5.81 20.20 -27.85
CA LYS A 20 5.31 20.88 -29.07
C LYS A 20 3.95 20.39 -29.60
N TYR A 21 3.63 19.09 -29.42
CA TYR A 21 2.41 18.48 -29.96
C TYR A 21 1.36 18.12 -28.90
N GLN A 22 1.67 18.34 -27.62
CA GLN A 22 0.76 18.03 -26.53
C GLN A 22 0.14 19.31 -26.00
N LYS A 23 -1.19 19.41 -26.08
CA LYS A 23 -1.90 20.46 -25.35
C LYS A 23 -1.84 20.09 -23.87
N PRO A 24 -1.40 20.99 -22.98
CA PRO A 24 -1.46 20.75 -21.55
C PRO A 24 -2.91 20.48 -21.16
N ALA A 25 -3.14 19.39 -20.44
CA ALA A 25 -4.47 19.06 -19.93
C ALA A 25 -4.86 20.13 -18.91
N GLN A 26 -6.08 20.67 -19.03
CA GLN A 26 -6.63 21.46 -17.94
C GLN A 26 -6.88 20.52 -16.75
N PRO A 27 -6.46 20.90 -15.53
CA PRO A 27 -6.84 20.18 -14.33
C PRO A 27 -8.36 20.04 -14.32
N THR A 28 -8.83 18.79 -14.26
CA THR A 28 -10.27 18.52 -14.12
C THR A 28 -10.65 18.79 -12.66
N GLU A 29 -11.87 19.27 -12.42
CA GLU A 29 -12.43 19.36 -11.07
C GLU A 29 -12.22 18.04 -10.32
N SER A 30 -11.92 18.13 -9.02
CA SER A 30 -11.70 16.94 -8.17
C SER A 30 -12.91 16.02 -8.27
N SER A 31 -12.74 14.88 -8.95
CA SER A 31 -13.76 13.85 -9.06
C SER A 31 -13.73 12.96 -7.81
N ASP A 32 -14.90 12.50 -7.34
CA ASP A 32 -15.01 11.45 -6.31
C ASP A 32 -14.61 10.05 -6.85
N GLU A 33 -13.95 9.97 -8.01
CA GLU A 33 -13.46 8.76 -8.66
C GLU A 33 -11.93 8.68 -8.59
N LEU A 34 -11.40 7.55 -8.07
CA LEU A 34 -9.97 7.27 -8.03
C LEU A 34 -9.45 6.79 -9.38
N LEU A 35 -10.18 5.85 -9.99
CA LEU A 35 -9.84 5.26 -11.28
C LEU A 35 -11.07 4.61 -11.90
N THR A 36 -11.05 4.39 -13.22
CA THR A 36 -12.01 3.53 -13.91
C THR A 36 -11.31 2.30 -14.47
N VAL A 37 -11.79 1.11 -14.10
CA VAL A 37 -11.33 -0.16 -14.69
C VAL A 37 -12.17 -0.46 -15.92
N LYS A 38 -11.50 -0.59 -17.09
CA LYS A 38 -12.14 -0.96 -18.36
C LYS A 38 -11.63 -2.33 -18.81
N ILE A 39 -12.50 -3.34 -18.79
CA ILE A 39 -12.18 -4.70 -19.23
C ILE A 39 -12.97 -5.01 -20.49
N ARG A 40 -12.25 -5.38 -21.56
CA ARG A 40 -12.88 -5.89 -22.78
C ARG A 40 -12.70 -7.39 -22.86
N TYR A 41 -13.79 -8.12 -23.05
CA TYR A 41 -13.77 -9.57 -23.19
C TYR A 41 -14.65 -10.03 -24.36
N LYS A 42 -14.47 -11.27 -24.79
CA LYS A 42 -15.31 -11.98 -25.76
C LYS A 42 -15.66 -13.32 -25.15
N ASP A 43 -16.89 -13.78 -25.34
CA ASP A 43 -17.19 -15.18 -25.03
C ASP A 43 -16.51 -16.10 -26.06
N PRO A 44 -16.20 -17.35 -25.71
CA PRO A 44 -15.50 -18.28 -26.61
C PRO A 44 -16.17 -18.45 -27.98
N ASN A 45 -17.49 -18.37 -28.03
CA ASN A 45 -18.30 -18.55 -29.24
C ASN A 45 -18.81 -17.23 -29.86
N ASP A 46 -18.47 -16.08 -29.28
CA ASP A 46 -18.96 -14.78 -29.75
C ASP A 46 -17.88 -14.04 -30.54
N THR A 47 -18.27 -13.48 -31.68
CA THR A 47 -17.37 -12.69 -32.54
C THR A 47 -17.32 -11.23 -32.09
N LYS A 48 -18.25 -10.78 -31.22
CA LYS A 48 -18.32 -9.40 -30.72
C LYS A 48 -17.64 -9.26 -29.35
N SER A 49 -16.91 -8.16 -29.17
CA SER A 49 -16.27 -7.80 -27.90
C SER A 49 -17.20 -6.95 -27.06
N ARG A 50 -17.32 -7.33 -25.78
CA ARG A 50 -18.07 -6.61 -24.76
C ARG A 50 -17.13 -5.82 -23.87
N LEU A 51 -17.60 -4.69 -23.39
CA LEU A 51 -16.87 -3.78 -22.52
C LEU A 51 -17.55 -3.74 -21.15
N ILE A 52 -16.77 -3.98 -20.11
CA ILE A 52 -17.14 -3.74 -18.72
C ILE A 52 -16.40 -2.47 -18.30
N GLU A 53 -17.15 -1.46 -17.85
CA GLU A 53 -16.59 -0.26 -17.25
C GLU A 53 -17.01 -0.20 -15.79
N HIS A 54 -16.03 -0.06 -14.89
CA HIS A 54 -16.26 0.03 -13.46
C HIS A 54 -15.49 1.23 -12.87
N PRO A 55 -16.19 2.35 -12.60
CA PRO A 55 -15.59 3.49 -11.90
C PRO A 55 -15.43 3.16 -10.41
N LEU A 56 -14.21 3.28 -9.90
CA LEU A 56 -13.88 3.11 -8.48
C LEU A 56 -13.91 4.47 -7.80
N ARG A 57 -14.84 4.64 -6.86
CA ARG A 57 -14.96 5.87 -6.08
C ARG A 57 -13.91 5.96 -4.98
N ASN A 58 -13.57 7.18 -4.61
CA ASN A 58 -12.70 7.48 -3.47
C ASN A 58 -13.45 7.28 -2.15
N GLN A 59 -13.67 6.03 -1.77
CA GLN A 59 -14.29 5.68 -0.50
C GLN A 59 -13.23 5.35 0.54
N VAL A 60 -13.09 6.23 1.54
CA VAL A 60 -12.22 5.98 2.69
C VAL A 60 -12.92 5.00 3.63
N VAL A 61 -12.35 3.82 3.80
CA VAL A 61 -12.80 2.82 4.75
C VAL A 61 -11.84 2.82 5.95
N PRO A 62 -12.33 2.85 7.20
CA PRO A 62 -11.48 2.71 8.38
C PRO A 62 -10.64 1.43 8.31
N PHE A 63 -9.38 1.49 8.76
CA PHE A 63 -8.44 0.37 8.64
C PHE A 63 -8.98 -0.92 9.28
N GLU A 64 -9.70 -0.81 10.39
CA GLU A 64 -10.30 -1.92 11.14
C GLU A 64 -11.42 -2.62 10.37
N LYS A 65 -11.97 -1.98 9.34
CA LYS A 65 -13.01 -2.49 8.45
C LYS A 65 -12.45 -2.95 7.09
N THR A 66 -11.14 -2.92 6.90
CA THR A 66 -10.52 -3.40 5.66
C THR A 66 -10.48 -4.92 5.62
N ASP A 67 -10.25 -5.47 4.42
CA ASP A 67 -10.14 -6.91 4.23
C ASP A 67 -9.03 -7.52 5.08
N ASP A 68 -9.27 -8.71 5.59
CA ASP A 68 -8.33 -9.47 6.41
C ASP A 68 -7.04 -9.75 5.65
N ASN A 69 -7.11 -10.00 4.34
CA ASN A 69 -5.91 -10.19 3.51
C ASN A 69 -5.09 -8.91 3.39
N LEU A 70 -5.75 -7.75 3.30
CA LEU A 70 -5.06 -6.47 3.26
C LEU A 70 -4.35 -6.21 4.59
N ARG A 71 -5.04 -6.42 5.72
CA ARG A 71 -4.44 -6.29 7.05
C ARG A 71 -3.25 -7.22 7.21
N LEU A 72 -3.35 -8.47 6.76
CA LEU A 72 -2.24 -9.43 6.79
C LEU A 72 -1.05 -8.95 5.95
N ALA A 73 -1.28 -8.50 4.72
CA ALA A 73 -0.23 -8.02 3.82
C ALA A 73 0.47 -6.77 4.37
N VAL A 74 -0.31 -5.83 4.94
CA VAL A 74 0.22 -4.63 5.60
C VAL A 74 1.04 -5.03 6.83
N SER A 75 0.60 -6.00 7.62
CA SER A 75 1.38 -6.50 8.76
C SER A 75 2.71 -7.13 8.32
N ALA A 76 2.73 -7.88 7.22
CA ALA A 76 3.98 -8.43 6.68
C ALA A 76 4.95 -7.33 6.21
N ALA A 77 4.44 -6.29 5.55
CA ALA A 77 5.24 -5.13 5.16
C ALA A 77 5.75 -4.35 6.38
N GLY A 78 4.88 -4.11 7.37
CA GLY A 78 5.21 -3.45 8.63
C GLY A 78 6.27 -4.20 9.43
N PHE A 79 6.19 -5.54 9.47
CA PHE A 79 7.22 -6.39 10.05
C PHE A 79 8.59 -6.13 9.41
N GLY A 80 8.65 -6.08 8.08
CA GLY A 80 9.90 -5.77 7.36
C GLY A 80 10.45 -4.38 7.68
N ILE A 81 9.58 -3.37 7.83
CA ILE A 81 9.97 -2.01 8.23
C ILE A 81 10.56 -2.02 9.65
N LEU A 82 9.90 -2.69 10.60
CA LEU A 82 10.36 -2.78 11.99
C LEU A 82 11.70 -3.53 12.12
N LEU A 83 11.90 -4.60 11.34
CA LEU A 83 13.17 -5.32 11.30
C LEU A 83 14.31 -4.43 10.80
N ARG A 84 14.05 -3.65 9.74
CA ARG A 84 15.05 -2.82 9.08
C ARG A 84 15.46 -1.60 9.91
N SER A 85 14.57 -1.05 10.75
CA SER A 85 14.76 0.32 11.24
C SER A 85 15.58 0.45 12.54
N GLU A 86 16.38 1.52 12.59
CA GLU A 86 16.86 2.16 13.83
C GLU A 86 16.30 3.61 13.99
N SER A 87 15.60 4.18 13.00
CA SER A 87 15.14 5.59 13.05
C SER A 87 13.90 5.97 12.20
N GLY A 88 13.17 5.00 11.62
CA GLY A 88 12.25 5.29 10.50
C GLY A 88 10.90 4.57 10.48
N SER A 89 10.39 4.06 11.59
CA SER A 89 9.08 3.40 11.64
C SER A 89 7.89 4.35 11.83
N GLY A 90 8.13 5.65 12.02
CA GLY A 90 7.07 6.61 12.34
C GLY A 90 6.36 6.21 13.64
N SER A 91 5.03 6.06 13.58
CA SER A 91 4.20 5.56 14.69
C SER A 91 4.04 4.04 14.73
N LEU A 92 4.67 3.30 13.81
CA LEU A 92 4.60 1.84 13.79
C LEU A 92 5.53 1.27 14.86
N ASP A 93 4.98 0.42 15.71
CA ASP A 93 5.71 -0.34 16.73
C ASP A 93 5.29 -1.82 16.75
N TRP A 94 5.99 -2.61 17.57
CA TRP A 94 5.74 -4.05 17.70
C TRP A 94 4.37 -4.37 18.31
N THR A 95 3.85 -3.51 19.18
CA THR A 95 2.56 -3.71 19.87
C THR A 95 1.42 -3.53 18.87
N MET A 96 1.43 -2.42 18.14
CA MET A 96 0.47 -2.12 17.08
C MET A 96 0.46 -3.23 16.03
N LEU A 97 1.64 -3.70 15.61
CA LEU A 97 1.73 -4.78 14.63
C LEU A 97 1.11 -6.09 15.16
N SER A 98 1.35 -6.42 16.42
CA SER A 98 0.74 -7.57 17.09
C SER A 98 -0.78 -7.45 17.15
N GLU A 99 -1.31 -6.30 17.53
CA GLU A 99 -2.76 -6.04 17.57
C GLU A 99 -3.42 -6.23 16.20
N ILE A 100 -2.80 -5.72 15.14
CA ILE A 100 -3.34 -5.85 13.79
C ILE A 100 -3.42 -7.33 13.40
N VAL A 101 -2.35 -8.12 13.58
CA VAL A 101 -2.35 -9.53 13.16
C VAL A 101 -3.32 -10.37 13.98
N HIS A 102 -3.49 -10.06 15.27
CA HIS A 102 -4.46 -10.72 16.14
C HIS A 102 -5.92 -10.32 15.82
N SER A 103 -6.15 -9.16 15.20
CA SER A 103 -7.49 -8.72 14.79
C SER A 103 -8.07 -9.48 13.60
N ILE A 104 -7.24 -10.24 12.88
CA ILE A 104 -7.61 -10.97 11.66
C ILE A 104 -8.39 -12.24 12.03
N GLN A 105 -9.59 -12.39 11.48
CA GLN A 105 -10.52 -13.49 11.82
C GLN A 105 -10.63 -14.55 10.72
N SER A 106 -10.08 -14.27 9.54
CA SER A 106 -10.09 -15.19 8.39
C SER A 106 -9.48 -16.55 8.73
N LYS A 107 -9.91 -17.59 8.03
CA LYS A 107 -9.30 -18.92 8.19
C LYS A 107 -7.85 -18.87 7.70
N ASP A 108 -6.95 -19.49 8.46
CA ASP A 108 -5.53 -19.61 8.10
C ASP A 108 -5.25 -20.99 7.51
N GLU A 109 -5.77 -21.26 6.30
CA GLU A 109 -5.61 -22.58 5.67
C GLU A 109 -4.15 -22.92 5.35
N GLY A 110 -3.31 -21.89 5.15
CA GLY A 110 -1.89 -22.03 4.85
C GLY A 110 -0.95 -21.89 6.06
N GLY A 111 -1.47 -21.59 7.26
CA GLY A 111 -0.64 -21.36 8.46
C GLY A 111 0.21 -20.08 8.45
N HIS A 112 0.11 -19.27 7.39
CA HIS A 112 0.95 -18.10 7.18
C HIS A 112 0.71 -17.00 8.21
N ARG A 113 -0.53 -16.84 8.68
CA ARG A 113 -0.82 -15.87 9.73
C ARG A 113 -0.19 -16.33 11.04
N ALA A 114 -0.37 -17.59 11.41
CA ALA A 114 0.22 -18.14 12.63
C ALA A 114 1.76 -18.05 12.63
N ASP A 115 2.40 -18.29 11.48
CA ASP A 115 3.85 -18.13 11.34
C ASP A 115 4.28 -16.66 11.47
N LEU A 116 3.54 -15.74 10.86
CA LEU A 116 3.83 -14.30 10.98
C LEU A 116 3.71 -13.82 12.44
N ILE A 117 2.68 -14.27 13.18
CA ILE A 117 2.52 -13.96 14.61
C ILE A 117 3.77 -14.41 15.38
N GLN A 118 4.17 -15.66 15.21
CA GLN A 118 5.35 -16.21 15.90
C GLN A 118 6.64 -15.43 15.56
N LEU A 119 6.80 -15.01 14.30
CA LEU A 119 7.95 -14.21 13.88
C LEU A 119 7.95 -12.83 14.53
N ILE A 120 6.80 -12.16 14.59
CA ILE A 120 6.63 -10.86 15.24
C ILE A 120 6.96 -10.95 16.73
N GLU A 121 6.43 -11.96 17.42
CA GLU A 121 6.69 -12.18 18.85
C GLU A 121 8.18 -12.45 19.14
N LYS A 122 8.81 -13.33 18.36
CA LYS A 122 10.24 -13.61 18.53
C LYS A 122 11.09 -12.36 18.28
N ALA A 123 10.78 -11.61 17.22
CA ALA A 123 11.53 -10.41 16.87
C ALA A 123 11.36 -9.31 17.92
N SER A 124 10.14 -9.12 18.45
CA SER A 124 9.86 -8.13 19.48
C SER A 124 10.61 -8.44 20.79
N MET A 125 10.65 -9.72 21.20
CA MET A 125 11.42 -10.16 22.37
C MET A 125 12.92 -9.89 22.21
N ILE A 126 13.49 -10.20 21.04
CA ILE A 126 14.91 -9.96 20.76
C ILE A 126 15.23 -8.46 20.77
N ARG A 127 14.39 -7.64 20.15
CA ARG A 127 14.56 -6.17 20.13
C ARG A 127 14.43 -5.54 21.51
N TYR A 128 13.51 -6.04 22.35
CA TYR A 128 13.36 -5.60 23.73
C TYR A 128 14.58 -5.97 24.60
N ASN A 129 15.27 -7.06 24.27
CA ASN A 129 16.44 -7.56 24.99
C ASN A 129 17.79 -7.06 24.44
N LYS A 130 17.83 -5.99 23.62
CA LYS A 130 19.10 -5.34 23.23
C LYS A 130 19.73 -4.75 24.51
N PRO A 131 20.92 -5.17 24.96
CA PRO A 131 21.60 -4.51 26.07
C PRO A 131 21.88 -3.07 25.67
N GLN A 132 21.64 -2.12 26.59
CA GLN A 132 22.14 -0.75 26.48
C GLN A 132 23.64 -0.86 26.16
N GLN A 133 24.01 -0.53 24.92
CA GLN A 133 25.43 -0.48 24.56
C GLN A 133 26.02 0.70 25.33
N ALA A 134 26.89 0.38 26.28
CA ALA A 134 27.75 1.32 26.95
C ALA A 134 28.53 2.09 25.88
N HIS A 135 28.25 3.39 25.78
CA HIS A 135 29.17 4.34 25.19
C HIS A 135 30.14 4.76 26.29
N ASP A 136 31.39 4.33 26.15
CA ASP A 136 32.57 4.90 26.80
C ASP A 136 33.31 5.76 25.74
#